data_AF-A0A3L7PCW0-F1
#
_entry.id   AF-A0A3L7PCW0-F1
#
_cell.length_a   1.000
_cell.length_b   1.000
_cell.length_c   1.000
_cell.angle_alpha   90.00
_cell.angle_beta   90.00
_cell.angle_gamma   90.00
#
_symmetry.space_group_name_H-M   'P 1'
#
loop_
_entity.id
_entity.type
_entity.pdbx_description
1 polymer ?
#
loop_
_entity_poly.entity_id
_entity_poly.type
_entity_poly.pdbx_seq_one_letter_code
_entity_poly.pdbx_strand_id
1 'polypeptide(L)'
;MSNTLLRSTVHSPSTLRGPFSPAFYRSDMLSAETSQADKWLVQERSSLSSPEKSHLESSAFTFGQAPETYDVVCTQGTVMRTPCGNGMLNLHRDGRFWHFPGGIIAHPDLKPQMVQWLKKFSEQQRQTVLVYSVCDHELDEYRRAGYAINKFGEEPIIDLTSLSWKGSAYEWVRRQTNYCIRAGLEVIEVSDSQTQLELASQLDEIHDDDLSDRVYSKPLKLLEGEFNSRSLHRRRLFVARNRETHRIEGFLSTSPMINGKSWAFETYRKRRTAPRGTIPFLFRAVMDIMQGEGVEQASLCVVPGRGVQSDQTIHTDKRIRWLLETWYKRLNFMFNTAGQDFFKSRFRPQYQNRSICVYPQNTLGSFSSFLKTAGALRPNLRNLVRHLVRGGKHSAHHD
;
A
#
# COMPACT_ATOMS: atom_id res chain seq x y z
N MET A 1 27.74 -56.43 0.29
CA MET A 1 28.44 -55.87 -0.89
C MET A 1 27.56 -54.76 -1.46
N SER A 2 28.17 -53.58 -1.67
CA SER A 2 27.65 -52.38 -2.35
C SER A 2 26.54 -51.55 -1.69
N ASN A 3 27.03 -50.58 -0.90
CA ASN A 3 26.38 -49.32 -0.53
C ASN A 3 26.36 -48.37 -1.75
N THR A 4 25.21 -47.78 -2.09
CA THR A 4 25.16 -46.61 -2.98
C THR A 4 24.40 -45.47 -2.28
N LEU A 5 25.18 -44.56 -1.70
CA LEU A 5 24.74 -43.29 -1.13
C LEU A 5 24.40 -42.31 -2.24
N LEU A 6 23.12 -41.95 -2.40
CA LEU A 6 22.71 -40.77 -3.16
C LEU A 6 22.86 -39.53 -2.25
N ARG A 7 23.95 -38.78 -2.49
CA ARG A 7 24.17 -37.46 -1.91
C ARG A 7 23.13 -36.49 -2.47
N SER A 8 22.36 -35.87 -1.58
CA SER A 8 21.59 -34.67 -1.84
C SER A 8 22.55 -33.51 -2.11
N THR A 9 22.47 -32.93 -3.30
CA THR A 9 23.10 -31.65 -3.61
C THR A 9 22.30 -30.55 -2.92
N VAL A 10 22.80 -30.12 -1.76
CA VAL A 10 22.44 -28.86 -1.13
C VAL A 10 22.86 -27.74 -2.09
N HIS A 11 21.90 -27.07 -2.72
CA HIS A 11 22.17 -25.79 -3.37
C HIS A 11 22.48 -24.76 -2.29
N SER A 12 23.76 -24.38 -2.20
CA SER A 12 24.23 -23.26 -1.40
C SER A 12 23.47 -21.98 -1.79
N PRO A 13 23.01 -21.16 -0.83
CA PRO A 13 22.46 -19.85 -1.13
C PRO A 13 23.58 -18.97 -1.69
N SER A 14 23.36 -18.46 -2.90
CA SER A 14 24.26 -17.56 -3.58
C SER A 14 24.57 -16.34 -2.71
N THR A 15 25.87 -16.02 -2.65
CA THR A 15 26.47 -14.93 -1.91
C THR A 15 25.73 -13.60 -2.11
N LEU A 16 24.97 -13.17 -1.11
CA LEU A 16 24.53 -11.79 -0.95
C LEU A 16 25.79 -10.91 -0.86
N ARG A 17 26.10 -10.18 -1.93
CA ARG A 17 27.20 -9.22 -1.94
C ARG A 17 26.82 -8.04 -1.04
N GLY A 18 27.34 -8.05 0.18
CA GLY A 18 27.31 -6.94 1.12
C GLY A 18 28.10 -5.70 0.65
N PRO A 19 28.35 -4.72 1.54
CA PRO A 19 28.70 -3.32 1.22
C PRO A 19 30.07 -3.09 0.55
N PHE A 20 30.75 -4.14 0.11
CA PHE A 20 32.05 -4.10 -0.57
C PHE A 20 31.97 -4.46 -2.06
N SER A 21 30.78 -4.46 -2.68
CA SER A 21 30.69 -4.68 -4.13
C SER A 21 31.25 -3.48 -4.89
N PRO A 22 32.30 -3.63 -5.72
CA PRO A 22 32.91 -2.53 -6.49
C PRO A 22 31.93 -1.80 -7.42
N ALA A 23 30.77 -2.39 -7.69
CA ALA A 23 29.70 -1.79 -8.50
C ALA A 23 29.02 -0.58 -7.83
N PHE A 24 28.97 -0.51 -6.48
CA PHE A 24 28.40 0.65 -5.77
C PHE A 24 29.30 1.89 -5.85
N TYR A 25 30.61 1.69 -6.04
CA TYR A 25 31.65 2.71 -5.97
C TYR A 25 32.28 3.06 -7.31
N ARG A 26 31.71 2.65 -8.46
CA ARG A 26 32.15 3.19 -9.75
C ARG A 26 31.78 4.67 -9.83
N SER A 27 32.69 5.52 -9.35
CA SER A 27 32.69 6.98 -9.52
C SER A 27 32.53 7.41 -10.98
N ASP A 28 32.91 6.52 -11.90
CA ASP A 28 33.10 6.85 -13.32
C ASP A 28 31.83 6.65 -14.16
N MET A 29 30.71 6.21 -13.58
CA MET A 29 29.41 6.14 -14.28
C MET A 29 28.53 7.38 -14.09
N LEU A 30 29.02 8.39 -13.37
CA LEU A 30 28.27 9.61 -13.04
C LEU A 30 28.85 10.87 -13.71
N SER A 31 29.63 10.71 -14.79
CA SER A 31 30.00 11.81 -15.68
C SER A 31 28.91 12.07 -16.71
N ALA A 32 28.63 13.36 -16.94
CA ALA A 32 27.52 13.88 -17.71
C ALA A 32 27.54 13.48 -19.20
N GLU A 33 26.96 12.33 -19.52
CA GLU A 33 26.36 12.05 -20.84
C GLU A 33 24.99 11.37 -20.66
N THR A 34 24.00 12.22 -20.39
CA THR A 34 22.56 11.92 -20.40
C THR A 34 22.11 11.52 -21.81
N SER A 35 21.96 10.22 -22.08
CA SER A 35 21.06 9.70 -23.14
C SER A 35 20.85 8.17 -23.07
N GLN A 36 21.86 7.40 -22.62
CA GLN A 36 21.81 5.93 -22.62
C GLN A 36 21.94 5.30 -21.23
N ALA A 37 22.69 5.93 -20.32
CA ALA A 37 22.91 5.44 -18.96
C ALA A 37 21.66 5.55 -18.06
N ASP A 38 20.73 6.47 -18.31
CA ASP A 38 19.51 6.61 -17.51
C ASP A 38 18.42 5.59 -17.85
N LYS A 39 18.49 4.98 -19.04
CA LYS A 39 17.44 4.05 -19.53
C LYS A 39 17.36 2.75 -18.72
N TRP A 40 18.47 2.26 -18.17
CA TRP A 40 18.44 1.07 -17.31
C TRP A 40 18.02 1.44 -15.87
N LEU A 41 18.29 2.67 -15.44
CA LEU A 41 17.99 3.16 -14.09
C LEU A 41 16.48 3.31 -13.90
N VAL A 42 15.79 3.88 -14.89
CA VAL A 42 14.35 4.13 -14.86
C VAL A 42 13.69 3.42 -16.03
N GLN A 43 12.82 2.46 -15.73
CA GLN A 43 12.20 1.61 -16.75
C GLN A 43 10.68 1.58 -16.58
N GLU A 44 9.96 1.57 -17.70
CA GLU A 44 8.53 1.28 -17.67
C GLU A 44 8.32 -0.19 -17.32
N ARG A 45 7.42 -0.47 -16.38
CA ARG A 45 7.15 -1.84 -15.92
C ARG A 45 6.61 -2.74 -17.03
N SER A 46 5.97 -2.14 -18.03
CA SER A 46 5.49 -2.82 -19.22
C SER A 46 6.63 -3.34 -20.11
N SER A 47 7.79 -2.66 -20.13
CA SER A 47 8.95 -3.07 -20.95
C SER A 47 9.83 -4.13 -20.29
N LEU A 48 9.59 -4.48 -19.03
CA LEU A 48 10.34 -5.53 -18.34
C LEU A 48 10.06 -6.91 -18.93
N SER A 49 11.11 -7.72 -19.08
CA SER A 49 11.00 -9.13 -19.46
C SER A 49 10.33 -9.95 -18.35
N SER A 50 9.83 -11.15 -18.68
CA SER A 50 9.19 -12.04 -17.69
C SER A 50 10.10 -12.36 -16.49
N PRO A 51 11.40 -12.70 -16.67
CA PRO A 51 12.31 -12.91 -15.54
C PRO A 51 12.48 -11.68 -14.65
N GLU A 52 12.53 -10.48 -15.23
CA GLU A 52 12.64 -9.23 -14.47
C GLU A 52 11.37 -8.94 -13.67
N LYS A 53 10.19 -9.21 -14.24
CA LYS A 53 8.90 -9.10 -13.53
C LYS A 53 8.82 -10.09 -12.36
N SER A 54 9.24 -11.33 -12.57
CA SER A 54 9.29 -12.34 -11.50
C SER A 54 10.29 -11.97 -10.39
N HIS A 55 11.44 -11.40 -10.75
CA HIS A 55 12.41 -10.90 -9.78
C HIS A 55 11.86 -9.70 -9.00
N LEU A 56 11.20 -8.75 -9.67
CA LEU A 56 10.55 -7.60 -9.04
C LEU A 56 9.49 -8.04 -8.03
N GLU A 57 8.63 -8.98 -8.41
CA GLU A 57 7.60 -9.54 -7.55
C GLU A 57 8.20 -10.28 -6.35
N SER A 58 9.23 -11.08 -6.55
CA SER A 58 9.90 -11.81 -5.46
C SER A 58 10.57 -10.87 -4.47
N SER A 59 11.20 -9.80 -4.97
CA SER A 59 11.81 -8.75 -4.15
C SER A 59 10.75 -7.96 -3.37
N ALA A 60 9.62 -7.60 -4.00
CA ALA A 60 8.52 -6.91 -3.34
C ALA A 60 7.88 -7.78 -2.24
N PHE A 61 7.68 -9.08 -2.50
CA PHE A 61 7.19 -10.04 -1.51
C PHE A 61 8.14 -10.16 -0.31
N THR A 62 9.45 -10.28 -0.57
CA THR A 62 10.46 -10.55 0.47
C THR A 62 10.76 -9.31 1.31
N PHE A 63 10.92 -8.15 0.65
CA PHE A 63 11.44 -6.92 1.28
C PHE A 63 10.40 -5.82 1.47
N GLY A 64 9.16 -6.01 0.99
CA GLY A 64 8.08 -5.04 1.15
C GLY A 64 7.61 -4.92 2.59
N GLN A 65 7.56 -3.69 3.09
CA GLN A 65 7.21 -3.35 4.48
C GLN A 65 6.01 -2.40 4.60
N ALA A 66 5.50 -1.92 3.46
CA ALA A 66 4.29 -1.12 3.38
C ALA A 66 3.35 -1.74 2.33
N PRO A 67 2.03 -1.55 2.44
CA PRO A 67 1.07 -2.03 1.45
C PRO A 67 1.43 -1.59 0.02
N GLU A 68 1.75 -0.29 -0.13
CA GLU A 68 2.00 0.32 -1.44
C GLU A 68 3.30 -0.15 -2.09
N THR A 69 4.16 -0.87 -1.37
CA THR A 69 5.36 -1.49 -1.93
C THR A 69 4.99 -2.54 -2.98
N TYR A 70 3.93 -3.32 -2.73
CA TYR A 70 3.57 -4.43 -3.59
C TYR A 70 2.94 -3.98 -4.91
N ASP A 71 2.41 -2.75 -4.98
CA ASP A 71 1.89 -2.17 -6.21
C ASP A 71 2.93 -2.12 -7.33
N VAL A 72 4.23 -2.19 -7.02
CA VAL A 72 5.31 -2.25 -8.02
C VAL A 72 5.18 -3.41 -9.00
N VAL A 73 4.46 -4.48 -8.66
CA VAL A 73 4.27 -5.66 -9.54
C VAL A 73 3.26 -5.42 -10.67
N CYS A 74 2.42 -4.38 -10.54
CA CYS A 74 1.44 -4.05 -11.56
C CYS A 74 2.10 -3.62 -12.88
N THR A 75 1.44 -3.89 -14.00
CA THR A 75 2.02 -3.71 -15.35
C THR A 75 2.25 -2.24 -15.73
N GLN A 76 1.43 -1.32 -15.23
CA GLN A 76 1.49 0.09 -15.62
C GLN A 76 2.34 0.90 -14.66
N GLY A 77 3.21 1.79 -15.15
CA GLY A 77 3.99 2.70 -14.31
C GLY A 77 5.48 2.41 -14.39
N THR A 78 6.27 3.08 -13.56
CA THR A 78 7.72 3.11 -13.72
C THR A 78 8.41 2.51 -12.48
N VAL A 79 9.50 1.78 -12.69
CA VAL A 79 10.39 1.30 -11.63
C VAL A 79 11.75 1.99 -11.76
N MET A 80 12.34 2.36 -10.64
CA MET A 80 13.72 2.82 -10.56
C MET A 80 14.59 1.72 -9.92
N ARG A 81 15.71 1.38 -10.54
CA ARG A 81 16.69 0.44 -9.99
C ARG A 81 17.84 1.21 -9.35
N THR A 82 18.45 0.64 -8.33
CA THR A 82 19.71 1.17 -7.79
C THR A 82 20.90 0.67 -8.62
N PRO A 83 22.05 1.37 -8.67
CA PRO A 83 23.21 0.97 -9.46
C PRO A 83 23.79 -0.40 -9.15
N CYS A 84 23.60 -0.87 -7.92
CA CYS A 84 24.04 -2.20 -7.54
C CYS A 84 23.15 -3.34 -8.05
N GLY A 85 22.00 -3.04 -8.64
CA GLY A 85 21.01 -4.01 -9.10
C GLY A 85 20.16 -4.65 -7.99
N ASN A 86 20.53 -4.49 -6.72
CA ASN A 86 19.89 -5.15 -5.57
C ASN A 86 18.82 -4.31 -4.86
N GLY A 87 18.42 -3.19 -5.45
CA GLY A 87 17.41 -2.30 -4.90
C GLY A 87 16.52 -1.74 -5.99
N MET A 88 15.22 -1.67 -5.70
CA MET A 88 14.19 -1.20 -6.62
C MET A 88 13.27 -0.23 -5.89
N LEU A 89 12.71 0.74 -6.61
CA LEU A 89 11.72 1.68 -6.07
C LEU A 89 10.58 1.82 -7.08
N ASN A 90 9.34 1.78 -6.60
CA ASN A 90 8.19 2.19 -7.40
C ASN A 90 8.29 3.71 -7.65
N LEU A 91 8.06 4.19 -8.86
CA LEU A 91 8.28 5.59 -9.23
C LEU A 91 7.05 6.21 -9.91
N HIS A 92 6.61 7.34 -9.36
CA HIS A 92 5.72 8.27 -10.03
C HIS A 92 6.39 9.63 -10.21
N ARG A 93 6.24 10.23 -11.39
CA ARG A 93 6.89 11.50 -11.76
C ARG A 93 5.85 12.60 -11.97
N ASP A 94 6.15 13.79 -11.45
CA ASP A 94 5.43 15.03 -11.76
C ASP A 94 6.44 16.17 -11.92
N GLY A 95 6.90 16.36 -13.17
CA GLY A 95 8.00 17.27 -13.47
C GLY A 95 9.25 16.92 -12.68
N ARG A 96 9.71 17.86 -11.84
CA ARG A 96 10.90 17.67 -11.00
C ARG A 96 10.66 16.91 -9.67
N PHE A 97 9.42 16.52 -9.40
CA PHE A 97 9.04 15.84 -8.15
C PHE A 97 8.85 14.34 -8.41
N TRP A 98 9.66 13.53 -7.75
CA TRP A 98 9.71 12.09 -7.91
C TRP A 98 9.21 11.44 -6.63
N HIS A 99 8.15 10.64 -6.74
CA HIS A 99 7.44 10.03 -5.63
C HIS A 99 7.70 8.52 -5.63
N PHE A 100 8.14 8.01 -4.49
CA PHE A 100 8.49 6.61 -4.27
C PHE A 100 7.58 6.00 -3.19
N PRO A 101 6.40 5.48 -3.55
CA PRO A 101 5.52 4.81 -2.60
C PRO A 101 6.11 3.49 -2.13
N GLY A 102 5.94 3.20 -0.83
CA GLY A 102 6.33 1.93 -0.23
C GLY A 102 7.84 1.79 0.01
N GLY A 103 8.63 2.86 -0.15
CA GLY A 103 10.05 2.85 0.18
C GLY A 103 10.95 2.10 -0.81
N ILE A 104 12.16 1.79 -0.34
CA ILE A 104 13.18 1.07 -1.11
C ILE A 104 13.00 -0.44 -0.90
N ILE A 105 12.81 -1.16 -2.00
CA ILE A 105 12.69 -2.62 -2.04
C ILE A 105 14.10 -3.21 -2.13
N ALA A 106 14.67 -3.55 -0.98
CA ALA A 106 16.00 -4.13 -0.86
C ALA A 106 16.18 -4.83 0.49
N HIS A 107 17.22 -5.66 0.58
CA HIS A 107 17.67 -6.20 1.86
C HIS A 107 17.96 -5.06 2.86
N PRO A 108 17.55 -5.18 4.16
CA PRO A 108 17.72 -4.12 5.16
C PRO A 108 19.13 -3.54 5.22
N ASP A 109 20.16 -4.38 5.20
CA ASP A 109 21.57 -3.96 5.24
C ASP A 109 21.99 -3.04 4.08
N LEU A 110 21.27 -3.06 2.96
CA LEU A 110 21.56 -2.22 1.81
C LEU A 110 20.79 -0.89 1.84
N LYS A 111 19.77 -0.75 2.69
CA LYS A 111 18.92 0.45 2.72
C LYS A 111 19.71 1.73 3.09
N PRO A 112 20.60 1.74 4.10
CA PRO A 112 21.34 2.96 4.48
C PRO A 112 22.11 3.59 3.32
N GLN A 113 22.88 2.78 2.58
CA GLN A 113 23.64 3.24 1.42
C GLN A 113 22.72 3.65 0.25
N MET A 114 21.57 3.01 0.07
CA MET A 114 20.61 3.36 -0.99
C MET A 114 19.89 4.68 -0.70
N VAL A 115 19.60 4.99 0.58
CA VAL A 115 19.08 6.30 0.99
C VAL A 115 20.10 7.40 0.67
N GLN A 116 21.38 7.17 0.99
CA GLN A 116 22.47 8.11 0.66
C GLN A 116 22.65 8.27 -0.86
N TRP A 117 22.52 7.18 -1.62
CA TRP A 117 22.55 7.25 -3.07
C TRP A 117 21.36 8.06 -3.63
N LEU A 118 20.15 7.84 -3.14
CA LEU A 118 18.95 8.55 -3.60
C LEU A 118 19.06 10.07 -3.34
N LYS A 119 19.68 10.46 -2.21
CA LYS A 119 20.07 11.84 -1.93
C LYS A 119 21.01 12.39 -3.00
N LYS A 120 22.14 11.73 -3.27
CA LYS A 120 23.11 12.17 -4.29
C LYS A 120 22.48 12.27 -5.67
N PHE A 121 21.64 11.30 -6.02
CA PHE A 121 20.86 11.33 -7.26
C PHE A 121 19.98 12.57 -7.35
N SER A 122 19.24 12.89 -6.28
CA SER A 122 18.41 14.10 -6.19
C SER A 122 19.23 15.38 -6.40
N GLU A 123 20.42 15.48 -5.83
CA GLU A 123 21.33 16.63 -5.98
C GLU A 123 21.83 16.78 -7.43
N GLN A 124 22.32 15.68 -8.01
CA GLN A 124 22.88 15.66 -9.36
C GLN A 124 21.82 15.96 -10.42
N GLN A 125 20.63 15.35 -10.28
CA GLN A 125 19.55 15.47 -11.24
C GLN A 125 18.60 16.65 -10.96
N ARG A 126 18.87 17.41 -9.89
CA ARG A 126 18.04 18.54 -9.42
C ARG A 126 16.57 18.16 -9.23
N GLN A 127 16.33 16.91 -8.83
CA GLN A 127 14.99 16.38 -8.54
C GLN A 127 14.66 16.58 -7.07
N THR A 128 13.39 16.76 -6.74
CA THR A 128 12.90 16.62 -5.36
C THR A 128 12.34 15.21 -5.20
N VAL A 129 12.93 14.43 -4.29
CA VAL A 129 12.53 13.05 -4.05
C VAL A 129 11.65 12.97 -2.81
N LEU A 130 10.55 12.24 -2.91
CA LEU A 130 9.57 12.03 -1.84
C LEU A 130 9.37 10.53 -1.67
N VAL A 131 9.75 9.99 -0.52
CA VAL A 131 9.49 8.59 -0.17
C VAL A 131 8.28 8.54 0.74
N TYR A 132 7.28 7.77 0.33
CA TYR A 132 5.97 7.71 0.96
C TYR A 132 5.77 6.37 1.70
N SER A 133 5.09 6.40 2.84
CA SER A 133 4.78 5.24 3.71
C SER A 133 6.01 4.64 4.42
N VAL A 134 6.97 5.48 4.81
CA VAL A 134 8.20 5.04 5.52
C VAL A 134 7.88 4.63 6.96
N CYS A 135 8.42 3.47 7.39
CA CYS A 135 8.26 2.92 8.74
C CYS A 135 9.15 3.66 9.76
N ASP A 136 8.78 3.62 11.05
CA ASP A 136 9.56 4.26 12.12
C ASP A 136 11.02 3.76 12.20
N HIS A 137 11.27 2.45 12.03
CA HIS A 137 12.63 1.88 12.10
C HIS A 137 13.54 2.29 10.93
N GLU A 138 13.00 2.90 9.87
CA GLU A 138 13.78 3.40 8.73
C GLU A 138 14.10 4.90 8.83
N LEU A 139 13.40 5.64 9.70
CA LEU A 139 13.47 7.11 9.75
C LEU A 139 14.85 7.63 10.11
N ASP A 140 15.60 6.89 10.92
CA ASP A 140 16.96 7.29 11.31
C ASP A 140 17.90 7.41 10.10
N GLU A 141 17.77 6.53 9.11
CA GLU A 141 18.57 6.59 7.89
C GLU A 141 18.25 7.83 7.06
N TYR A 142 16.96 8.13 6.90
CA TYR A 142 16.52 9.34 6.21
C TYR A 142 16.95 10.61 6.96
N ARG A 143 16.87 10.62 8.29
CA ARG A 143 17.27 11.76 9.11
C ARG A 143 18.77 12.03 8.99
N ARG A 144 19.62 10.99 9.08
CA ARG A 144 21.07 11.10 8.90
C ARG A 144 21.44 11.56 7.49
N ALA A 145 20.65 11.21 6.48
CA ALA A 145 20.82 11.69 5.10
C ALA A 145 20.29 13.12 4.87
N GLY A 146 19.68 13.76 5.87
CA GLY A 146 19.19 15.14 5.78
C GLY A 146 17.82 15.28 5.10
N TYR A 147 17.02 14.22 5.05
CA TYR A 147 15.64 14.31 4.57
C TYR A 147 14.77 15.03 5.61
N ALA A 148 13.84 15.84 5.12
CA ALA A 148 12.76 16.36 5.94
C ALA A 148 11.70 15.27 6.14
N ILE A 149 11.40 14.93 7.40
CA ILE A 149 10.48 13.85 7.78
C ILE A 149 9.19 14.47 8.29
N ASN A 150 8.05 14.01 7.76
CA ASN A 150 6.72 14.43 8.22
C ASN A 150 5.87 13.20 8.50
N LYS A 151 5.22 13.12 9.66
CA LYS A 151 4.20 12.08 9.87
C LYS A 151 3.04 12.28 8.88
N PHE A 152 2.67 11.18 8.22
CA PHE A 152 1.58 11.15 7.25
C PHE A 152 0.29 10.60 7.85
N GLY A 153 0.41 9.58 8.69
CA GLY A 153 -0.73 8.93 9.29
C GLY A 153 -0.30 7.75 10.13
N GLU A 154 -1.27 6.90 10.45
CA GLU A 154 -1.04 5.67 11.17
C GLU A 154 -1.65 4.51 10.41
N GLU A 155 -0.91 3.41 10.34
CA GLU A 155 -1.37 2.15 9.80
C GLU A 155 -1.90 1.26 10.93
N PRO A 156 -3.18 0.83 10.87
CA PRO A 156 -3.72 -0.09 11.84
C PRO A 156 -3.30 -1.53 11.50
N ILE A 157 -2.55 -2.15 12.40
CA ILE A 157 -2.05 -3.53 12.30
C ILE A 157 -2.78 -4.41 13.31
N ILE A 158 -3.29 -5.55 12.85
CA ILE A 158 -3.88 -6.59 13.68
C ILE A 158 -2.84 -7.68 13.91
N ASP A 159 -2.54 -7.97 15.18
CA ASP A 159 -1.76 -9.15 15.56
C ASP A 159 -2.66 -10.39 15.46
N LEU A 160 -2.39 -11.25 14.49
CA LEU A 160 -3.14 -12.49 14.27
C LEU A 160 -2.68 -13.59 15.23
N THR A 161 -1.46 -13.54 15.76
CA THR A 161 -0.92 -14.61 16.62
C THR A 161 -1.68 -14.76 17.94
N SER A 162 -2.22 -13.65 18.46
CA SER A 162 -3.02 -13.61 19.69
C SER A 162 -4.49 -13.23 19.46
N LEU A 163 -4.94 -13.15 18.20
CA LEU A 163 -6.29 -12.68 17.90
C LEU A 163 -7.36 -13.63 18.45
N SER A 164 -8.29 -13.08 19.23
CA SER A 164 -9.47 -13.79 19.69
C SER A 164 -10.70 -12.91 19.58
N TRP A 165 -11.72 -13.35 18.83
CA TRP A 165 -12.99 -12.63 18.72
C TRP A 165 -13.86 -12.68 19.97
N LYS A 166 -13.37 -13.23 21.09
CA LYS A 166 -14.10 -13.33 22.37
C LYS A 166 -14.17 -11.98 23.10
N GLY A 167 -15.04 -11.87 24.11
CA GLY A 167 -15.20 -10.66 24.92
C GLY A 167 -16.05 -9.54 24.29
N SER A 168 -16.37 -8.50 25.06
CA SER A 168 -17.23 -7.38 24.63
C SER A 168 -16.55 -6.48 23.58
N ALA A 169 -15.21 -6.42 23.58
CA ALA A 169 -14.44 -5.58 22.67
C ALA A 169 -14.74 -5.83 21.19
N TYR A 170 -15.07 -7.09 20.83
CA TYR A 170 -15.36 -7.57 19.47
C TYR A 170 -16.84 -7.91 19.22
N GLU A 171 -17.74 -7.53 20.13
CA GLU A 171 -19.18 -7.82 20.02
C GLU A 171 -19.76 -7.34 18.68
N TRP A 172 -19.40 -6.13 18.26
CA TRP A 172 -19.86 -5.57 17.00
C TRP A 172 -19.43 -6.43 15.80
N VAL A 173 -18.17 -6.87 15.75
CA VAL A 173 -17.66 -7.73 14.67
C VAL A 173 -18.44 -9.04 14.65
N ARG A 174 -18.57 -9.72 15.81
CA ARG A 174 -19.36 -10.96 15.92
C ARG A 174 -20.80 -10.78 15.46
N ARG A 175 -21.45 -9.67 15.84
CA ARG A 175 -22.83 -9.37 15.44
C ARG A 175 -22.95 -9.20 13.92
N GLN A 176 -22.03 -8.47 13.27
CA GLN A 176 -22.04 -8.31 11.81
C GLN A 176 -21.83 -9.66 11.11
N THR A 177 -20.87 -10.47 11.58
CA THR A 177 -20.62 -11.80 11.03
C THR A 177 -21.83 -12.71 11.17
N ASN A 178 -22.42 -12.81 12.36
CA ASN A 178 -23.58 -13.67 12.60
C ASN A 178 -24.78 -13.25 11.75
N TYR A 179 -24.96 -11.95 11.53
CA TYR A 179 -25.98 -11.45 10.62
C TYR A 179 -25.73 -11.90 9.18
N CYS A 180 -24.50 -11.78 8.66
CA CYS A 180 -24.14 -12.22 7.31
C CYS A 180 -24.30 -13.74 7.13
N ILE A 181 -23.90 -14.54 8.12
CA ILE A 181 -24.07 -16.01 8.09
C ILE A 181 -25.55 -16.38 8.00
N ARG A 182 -26.41 -15.75 8.81
CA ARG A 182 -27.87 -15.96 8.76
C ARG A 182 -28.50 -15.47 7.45
N ALA A 183 -27.93 -14.43 6.84
CA ALA A 183 -28.32 -13.94 5.52
C ALA A 183 -27.80 -14.81 4.36
N GLY A 184 -27.28 -16.01 4.63
CA GLY A 184 -26.85 -16.94 3.60
C GLY A 184 -25.44 -16.71 3.06
N LEU A 185 -24.65 -15.79 3.63
CA LEU A 185 -23.32 -15.49 3.13
C LEU A 185 -22.26 -16.47 3.63
N GLU A 186 -21.32 -16.79 2.75
CA GLU A 186 -20.06 -17.49 3.00
C GLU A 186 -18.89 -16.71 2.40
N VAL A 187 -17.68 -16.94 2.91
CA VAL A 187 -16.44 -16.38 2.33
C VAL A 187 -15.64 -17.50 1.70
N ILE A 188 -15.18 -17.25 0.48
CA ILE A 188 -14.43 -18.22 -0.33
C ILE A 188 -13.18 -17.55 -0.85
N GLU A 189 -12.05 -18.23 -0.75
CA GLU A 189 -10.82 -17.84 -1.45
C GLU A 189 -10.88 -18.28 -2.91
N VAL A 190 -10.61 -17.36 -3.83
CA VAL A 190 -10.47 -17.64 -5.25
C VAL A 190 -9.01 -17.99 -5.51
N SER A 191 -8.71 -19.30 -5.47
CA SER A 191 -7.34 -19.81 -5.52
C SER A 191 -6.84 -20.16 -6.93
N ASP A 192 -7.73 -20.33 -7.89
CA ASP A 192 -7.38 -20.73 -9.26
C ASP A 192 -7.69 -19.63 -10.30
N SER A 193 -6.89 -19.59 -11.36
CA SER A 193 -6.98 -18.56 -12.40
C SER A 193 -8.26 -18.67 -13.23
N GLN A 194 -8.85 -19.86 -13.35
CA GLN A 194 -10.05 -20.06 -14.16
C GLN A 194 -11.26 -19.41 -13.47
N THR A 195 -11.50 -19.73 -12.20
CA THR A 195 -12.53 -19.09 -11.37
C THR A 195 -12.31 -17.59 -11.29
N GLN A 196 -11.07 -17.13 -11.17
CA GLN A 196 -10.74 -15.70 -11.17
C GLN A 196 -11.21 -15.00 -12.46
N LEU A 197 -10.92 -15.59 -13.63
CA LEU A 197 -11.34 -15.03 -14.92
C LEU A 197 -12.87 -15.04 -15.08
N GLU A 198 -13.53 -16.09 -14.61
CA GLU A 198 -15.00 -16.19 -14.63
C GLU A 198 -15.67 -15.11 -13.77
N LEU A 199 -15.08 -14.79 -12.62
CA LEU A 199 -15.57 -13.75 -11.71
C LEU A 199 -15.16 -12.33 -12.13
N ALA A 200 -14.19 -12.17 -13.03
CA ALA A 200 -13.53 -10.88 -13.28
C ALA A 200 -14.52 -9.76 -13.63
N SER A 201 -15.43 -9.99 -14.57
CA SER A 201 -16.44 -9.00 -14.98
C SER A 201 -17.38 -8.63 -13.83
N GLN A 202 -17.71 -9.58 -12.95
CA GLN A 202 -18.57 -9.33 -11.79
C GLN A 202 -17.84 -8.52 -10.72
N LEU A 203 -16.54 -8.77 -10.53
CA LEU A 203 -15.69 -8.01 -9.59
C LEU A 203 -15.49 -6.57 -10.08
N ASP A 204 -15.29 -6.39 -11.40
CA ASP A 204 -15.20 -5.07 -12.04
C ASP A 204 -16.49 -4.27 -11.81
N GLU A 205 -17.66 -4.89 -12.01
CA GLU A 205 -18.97 -4.27 -11.73
C GLU A 205 -19.11 -3.82 -10.27
N ILE A 206 -18.73 -4.67 -9.31
CA ILE A 206 -18.77 -4.34 -7.87
C ILE A 206 -17.79 -3.21 -7.55
N HIS A 207 -16.60 -3.22 -8.17
CA HIS A 207 -15.58 -2.20 -7.98
C HIS A 207 -16.06 -0.84 -8.49
N ASP A 208 -16.61 -0.79 -9.70
CA ASP A 208 -17.09 0.43 -10.34
C ASP A 208 -18.34 0.99 -9.66
N ASP A 209 -19.30 0.15 -9.26
CA ASP A 209 -20.52 0.58 -8.55
C ASP A 209 -20.18 1.27 -7.22
N ASP A 210 -19.26 0.70 -6.44
CA ASP A 210 -18.84 1.28 -5.16
C ASP A 210 -18.05 2.59 -5.31
N LEU A 211 -17.32 2.77 -6.42
CA LEU A 211 -16.64 4.02 -6.74
C LEU A 211 -17.58 5.11 -7.30
N SER A 212 -18.67 4.71 -7.97
CA SER A 212 -19.53 5.61 -8.76
C SER A 212 -20.12 6.79 -7.95
N ASP A 213 -20.36 6.60 -6.65
CA ASP A 213 -20.97 7.58 -5.76
C ASP A 213 -19.97 8.32 -4.85
N ARG A 214 -18.69 7.98 -4.94
CA ARG A 214 -17.63 8.65 -4.19
C ARG A 214 -17.31 10.01 -4.81
N VAL A 215 -16.80 10.94 -4.01
CA VAL A 215 -16.28 12.23 -4.49
C VAL A 215 -15.17 12.00 -5.53
N TYR A 216 -14.38 10.93 -5.38
CA TYR A 216 -13.44 10.46 -6.39
C TYR A 216 -13.95 9.17 -7.01
N SER A 217 -14.38 9.25 -8.26
CA SER A 217 -14.91 8.11 -9.03
C SER A 217 -13.81 7.22 -9.63
N LYS A 218 -12.55 7.40 -9.19
CA LYS A 218 -11.39 6.55 -9.50
C LYS A 218 -10.60 6.35 -8.22
N PRO A 219 -9.92 5.21 -8.04
CA PRO A 219 -9.03 5.02 -6.90
C PRO A 219 -7.97 6.11 -6.87
N LEU A 220 -7.68 6.64 -5.68
CA LEU A 220 -6.56 7.54 -5.51
C LEU A 220 -5.25 6.78 -5.56
N LYS A 221 -4.38 7.15 -6.50
CA LYS A 221 -3.02 6.62 -6.56
C LYS A 221 -2.31 6.92 -5.24
N LEU A 222 -1.41 6.04 -4.80
CA LEU A 222 -0.70 6.12 -3.52
C LEU A 222 -1.54 5.89 -2.25
N LEU A 223 -2.87 5.99 -2.31
CA LEU A 223 -3.75 5.89 -1.14
C LEU A 223 -4.69 4.68 -1.19
N GLU A 224 -4.98 4.19 -2.39
CA GLU A 224 -5.71 2.96 -2.64
C GLU A 224 -4.85 2.04 -3.52
N GLY A 225 -4.69 0.78 -3.10
CA GLY A 225 -3.93 -0.21 -3.86
C GLY A 225 -4.55 -0.49 -5.22
N GLU A 226 -3.71 -0.89 -6.18
CA GLU A 226 -4.18 -1.23 -7.52
C GLU A 226 -4.88 -2.60 -7.52
N PHE A 227 -6.08 -2.67 -8.10
CA PHE A 227 -6.82 -3.91 -8.26
C PHE A 227 -7.01 -4.25 -9.74
N ASN A 228 -6.59 -5.44 -10.12
CA ASN A 228 -6.85 -6.01 -11.43
C ASN A 228 -7.49 -7.40 -11.26
N SER A 229 -8.78 -7.48 -11.56
CA SER A 229 -9.57 -8.72 -11.47
C SER A 229 -9.04 -9.87 -12.33
N ARG A 230 -8.19 -9.59 -13.32
CA ARG A 230 -7.59 -10.58 -14.24
C ARG A 230 -6.13 -10.91 -13.94
N SER A 231 -5.48 -10.19 -13.02
CA SER A 231 -4.08 -10.46 -12.64
C SER A 231 -3.84 -10.15 -11.17
N LEU A 232 -3.77 -11.20 -10.35
CA LEU A 232 -3.56 -11.07 -8.91
C LEU A 232 -2.09 -11.13 -8.50
N HIS A 233 -1.19 -11.68 -9.32
CA HIS A 233 0.19 -11.97 -8.89
C HIS A 233 0.15 -12.85 -7.61
N ARG A 234 0.87 -12.49 -6.53
CA ARG A 234 0.71 -13.15 -5.22
C ARG A 234 -0.40 -12.57 -4.35
N ARG A 235 -1.23 -11.64 -4.84
CA ARG A 235 -2.39 -11.18 -4.09
C ARG A 235 -3.38 -12.32 -3.92
N ARG A 236 -4.02 -12.38 -2.76
CA ARG A 236 -5.10 -13.34 -2.49
C ARG A 236 -6.43 -12.64 -2.60
N LEU A 237 -7.38 -13.27 -3.29
CA LEU A 237 -8.71 -12.74 -3.51
C LEU A 237 -9.74 -13.58 -2.75
N PHE A 238 -10.55 -12.90 -1.95
CA PHE A 238 -11.65 -13.52 -1.21
C PHE A 238 -12.96 -12.88 -1.61
N VAL A 239 -14.00 -13.69 -1.76
CA VAL A 239 -15.34 -13.23 -2.15
C VAL A 239 -16.37 -13.62 -1.09
N ALA A 240 -17.30 -12.72 -0.81
CA ALA A 240 -18.49 -13.01 -0.04
C ALA A 240 -19.59 -13.44 -1.00
N ARG A 241 -19.93 -14.73 -0.99
CA ARG A 241 -20.92 -15.34 -1.88
C ARG A 241 -22.18 -15.68 -1.09
N ASN A 242 -23.35 -15.46 -1.70
CA ASN A 242 -24.61 -15.99 -1.18
C ASN A 242 -24.75 -17.48 -1.56
N ARG A 243 -24.98 -18.36 -0.58
CA ARG A 243 -25.02 -19.82 -0.77
C ARG A 243 -26.13 -20.30 -1.70
N GLU A 244 -27.29 -19.63 -1.71
CA GLU A 244 -28.46 -20.05 -2.47
C GLU A 244 -28.45 -19.50 -3.89
N THR A 245 -28.11 -18.22 -4.04
CA THR A 245 -28.14 -17.52 -5.34
C THR A 245 -26.81 -17.56 -6.08
N HIS A 246 -25.73 -18.01 -5.42
CA HIS A 246 -24.34 -17.94 -5.88
C HIS A 246 -23.83 -16.54 -6.25
N ARG A 247 -24.60 -15.49 -5.92
CA ARG A 247 -24.24 -14.10 -6.21
C ARG A 247 -23.10 -13.63 -5.32
N ILE A 248 -22.11 -12.97 -5.92
CA ILE A 248 -21.03 -12.30 -5.18
C ILE A 248 -21.53 -10.96 -4.66
N GLU A 249 -21.54 -10.81 -3.33
CA GLU A 249 -21.99 -9.60 -2.64
C GLU A 249 -20.85 -8.61 -2.36
N GLY A 250 -19.61 -9.09 -2.34
CA GLY A 250 -18.42 -8.26 -2.14
C GLY A 250 -17.15 -9.08 -2.21
N PHE A 251 -16.02 -8.39 -2.23
CA PHE A 251 -14.72 -9.01 -2.28
C PHE A 251 -13.69 -8.26 -1.44
N LEU A 252 -12.60 -8.94 -1.14
CA LEU A 252 -11.40 -8.43 -0.49
C LEU A 252 -10.17 -9.02 -1.20
N SER A 253 -9.34 -8.14 -1.78
CA SER A 253 -8.02 -8.45 -2.28
C SER A 253 -6.98 -8.07 -1.24
N THR A 254 -6.04 -8.97 -0.98
CA THR A 254 -4.97 -8.77 0.00
C THR A 254 -3.59 -8.87 -0.65
N SER A 255 -2.68 -7.98 -0.25
CA SER A 255 -1.30 -7.94 -0.78
C SER A 255 -0.30 -8.43 0.27
N PRO A 256 0.70 -9.24 -0.11
CA PRO A 256 1.67 -9.77 0.83
C PRO A 256 2.67 -8.70 1.26
N MET A 257 3.09 -8.80 2.52
CA MET A 257 4.13 -7.99 3.14
C MET A 257 5.02 -8.88 4.02
N ILE A 258 6.24 -8.43 4.30
CA ILE A 258 7.15 -9.08 5.26
C ILE A 258 7.30 -10.58 4.94
N ASN A 259 7.58 -10.91 3.67
CA ASN A 259 7.76 -12.28 3.21
C ASN A 259 6.56 -13.22 3.50
N GLY A 260 5.33 -12.67 3.42
CA GLY A 260 4.09 -13.42 3.64
C GLY A 260 3.67 -13.55 5.11
N LYS A 261 4.45 -13.00 6.05
CA LYS A 261 4.08 -12.95 7.47
C LYS A 261 3.01 -11.89 7.78
N SER A 262 2.85 -10.91 6.91
CA SER A 262 1.82 -9.87 7.02
C SER A 262 1.08 -9.70 5.70
N TRP A 263 -0.21 -9.37 5.75
CA TRP A 263 -1.02 -9.14 4.55
C TRP A 263 -1.84 -7.86 4.68
N ALA A 264 -1.73 -6.98 3.68
CA ALA A 264 -2.49 -5.73 3.60
C ALA A 264 -3.86 -5.96 2.98
N PHE A 265 -4.92 -5.48 3.65
CA PHE A 265 -6.30 -5.55 3.20
C PHE A 265 -6.60 -4.32 2.33
N GLU A 266 -6.04 -4.29 1.13
CA GLU A 266 -5.98 -3.08 0.30
C GLU A 266 -7.30 -2.76 -0.40
N THR A 267 -7.80 -3.68 -1.23
CA THR A 267 -9.00 -3.42 -2.02
C THR A 267 -10.13 -4.30 -1.53
N TYR A 268 -11.09 -3.68 -0.86
CA TYR A 268 -12.35 -4.29 -0.50
C TYR A 268 -13.52 -3.47 -1.01
N ARG A 269 -14.52 -4.14 -1.56
CA ARG A 269 -15.71 -3.53 -2.16
C ARG A 269 -16.90 -4.43 -1.92
N LYS A 270 -18.09 -3.85 -1.86
CA LYS A 270 -19.34 -4.60 -1.79
C LYS A 270 -20.41 -3.96 -2.64
N ARG A 271 -21.37 -4.76 -3.06
CA ARG A 271 -22.58 -4.26 -3.71
C ARG A 271 -23.35 -3.34 -2.77
N ARG A 272 -24.08 -2.40 -3.36
CA ARG A 272 -24.98 -1.51 -2.60
C ARG A 272 -26.11 -2.27 -1.91
N THR A 273 -26.59 -3.33 -2.57
CA THR A 273 -27.63 -4.23 -2.05
C THR A 273 -27.09 -5.28 -1.07
N ALA A 274 -25.76 -5.41 -0.93
CA ALA A 274 -25.17 -6.41 -0.04
C ALA A 274 -25.51 -6.12 1.43
N PRO A 275 -25.70 -7.17 2.25
CA PRO A 275 -25.87 -7.05 3.69
C PRO A 275 -24.85 -6.07 4.31
N ARG A 276 -25.30 -5.19 5.21
CA ARG A 276 -24.43 -4.14 5.79
C ARG A 276 -23.15 -4.69 6.43
N GLY A 277 -23.21 -5.89 7.00
CA GLY A 277 -22.09 -6.57 7.64
C GLY A 277 -21.06 -7.20 6.71
N THR A 278 -21.22 -7.12 5.37
CA THR A 278 -20.43 -7.90 4.40
C THR A 278 -18.91 -7.66 4.50
N ILE A 279 -18.46 -6.39 4.56
CA ILE A 279 -17.02 -6.10 4.71
C ILE A 279 -16.47 -6.57 6.06
N PRO A 280 -17.09 -6.26 7.22
CA PRO A 280 -16.60 -6.80 8.49
C PRO A 280 -16.62 -8.33 8.56
N PHE A 281 -17.58 -8.98 7.88
CA PHE A 281 -17.61 -10.43 7.73
C PHE A 281 -16.42 -10.95 6.90
N LEU A 282 -16.14 -10.33 5.74
CA LEU A 282 -14.95 -10.62 4.93
C LEU A 282 -13.67 -10.48 5.75
N PHE A 283 -13.49 -9.35 6.42
CA PHE A 283 -12.28 -9.07 7.19
C PHE A 283 -12.04 -10.13 8.25
N ARG A 284 -13.08 -10.45 9.05
CA ARG A 284 -12.99 -11.49 10.06
C ARG A 284 -12.65 -12.85 9.46
N ALA A 285 -13.38 -13.28 8.42
CA ALA A 285 -13.18 -14.60 7.83
C ALA A 285 -11.78 -14.76 7.23
N VAL A 286 -11.26 -13.72 6.57
CA VAL A 286 -9.90 -13.73 6.02
C VAL A 286 -8.85 -13.73 7.12
N MET A 287 -9.04 -12.97 8.20
CA MET A 287 -8.16 -13.04 9.38
C MET A 287 -8.17 -14.43 10.03
N ASP A 288 -9.34 -15.07 10.13
CA ASP A 288 -9.48 -16.44 10.67
C ASP A 288 -8.71 -17.46 9.79
N ILE A 289 -8.81 -17.35 8.47
CA ILE A 289 -8.06 -18.19 7.50
C ILE A 289 -6.55 -17.97 7.66
N MET A 290 -6.11 -16.71 7.59
CA MET A 290 -4.69 -16.33 7.69
C MET A 290 -4.07 -16.73 9.03
N GLN A 291 -4.81 -16.57 10.14
CA GLN A 291 -4.38 -17.05 11.45
C GLN A 291 -4.17 -18.57 11.46
N GLY A 292 -5.08 -19.33 10.84
CA GLY A 292 -4.96 -20.80 10.71
C GLY A 292 -3.76 -21.25 9.87
N GLU A 293 -3.28 -20.41 8.96
CA GLU A 293 -2.09 -20.63 8.13
C GLU A 293 -0.78 -20.17 8.79
N GLY A 294 -0.84 -19.55 9.98
CA GLY A 294 0.32 -19.04 10.69
C GLY A 294 0.81 -17.67 10.22
N VAL A 295 -0.03 -16.88 9.53
CA VAL A 295 0.25 -15.47 9.26
C VAL A 295 0.28 -14.70 10.58
N GLU A 296 1.26 -13.83 10.76
CA GLU A 296 1.49 -13.10 12.01
C GLU A 296 0.63 -11.84 12.11
N GLN A 297 0.41 -11.14 11.00
CA GLN A 297 -0.22 -9.82 11.00
C GLN A 297 -1.18 -9.58 9.83
N ALA A 298 -2.20 -8.75 10.05
CA ALA A 298 -3.01 -8.16 8.99
C ALA A 298 -2.93 -6.63 9.06
N SER A 299 -2.53 -5.99 7.95
CA SER A 299 -2.59 -4.54 7.82
C SER A 299 -3.96 -4.12 7.29
N LEU A 300 -4.57 -3.12 7.93
CA LEU A 300 -5.80 -2.49 7.46
C LEU A 300 -5.53 -1.26 6.57
N CYS A 301 -4.30 -1.09 6.09
CA CYS A 301 -3.79 0.04 5.32
C CYS A 301 -3.85 1.38 6.07
N VAL A 302 -2.97 2.31 5.68
CA VAL A 302 -2.82 3.60 6.35
C VAL A 302 -4.14 4.37 6.47
N VAL A 303 -4.30 5.07 7.59
CA VAL A 303 -5.32 6.09 7.79
C VAL A 303 -4.63 7.46 7.71
N PRO A 304 -4.75 8.17 6.57
CA PRO A 304 -4.12 9.47 6.39
C PRO A 304 -4.56 10.47 7.47
N GLY A 305 -3.59 11.18 8.05
CA GLY A 305 -3.81 12.24 9.03
C GLY A 305 -4.00 11.80 10.47
N ARG A 306 -4.16 10.49 10.71
CA ARG A 306 -4.29 9.96 12.06
C ARG A 306 -3.00 10.19 12.85
N GLY A 307 -3.14 10.72 14.06
CA GLY A 307 -2.01 10.96 14.97
C GLY A 307 -1.01 12.03 14.54
N VAL A 308 -1.32 12.83 13.52
CA VAL A 308 -0.43 13.93 13.08
C VAL A 308 -0.41 15.08 14.09
N GLN A 309 -1.53 15.35 14.78
CA GLN A 309 -1.59 16.43 15.77
C GLN A 309 -0.71 16.15 16.99
N SER A 310 -0.57 14.88 17.37
CA SER A 310 0.31 14.43 18.45
C SER A 310 1.76 14.25 18.00
N ASP A 311 2.08 14.49 16.73
CA ASP A 311 3.45 14.41 16.24
C ASP A 311 4.29 15.55 16.83
N GLN A 312 5.27 15.16 17.62
CA GLN A 312 6.25 16.04 18.26
C GLN A 312 7.54 16.14 17.43
N THR A 313 7.61 15.60 16.20
CA THR A 313 8.82 15.71 15.38
C THR A 313 9.22 17.18 15.18
N ILE A 314 10.33 17.54 15.84
CA ILE A 314 10.81 18.90 16.11
C ILE A 314 11.23 19.66 14.83
N HIS A 315 11.29 18.98 13.67
CA HIS A 315 11.96 19.47 12.46
C HIS A 315 11.03 19.80 11.29
N THR A 316 9.70 19.69 11.44
CA THR A 316 8.77 20.04 10.37
C THR A 316 8.50 21.55 10.35
N ASP A 317 8.65 22.19 9.18
CA ASP A 317 8.26 23.59 8.96
C ASP A 317 6.81 23.80 9.42
N LYS A 318 6.58 24.74 10.33
CA LYS A 318 5.26 25.07 10.90
C LYS A 318 4.21 25.32 9.81
N ARG A 319 4.60 25.88 8.67
CA ARG A 319 3.70 26.12 7.52
C ARG A 319 3.25 24.83 6.85
N ILE A 320 4.17 23.88 6.71
CA ILE A 320 3.88 22.55 6.14
C ILE A 320 3.03 21.74 7.10
N ARG A 321 3.32 21.79 8.40
CA ARG A 321 2.47 21.18 9.43
C ARG A 321 1.04 21.72 9.35
N TRP A 322 0.87 23.03 9.33
CA TRP A 322 -0.45 23.66 9.18
C TRP A 322 -1.16 23.26 7.87
N LEU A 323 -0.43 23.18 6.76
CA LEU A 323 -0.97 22.78 5.47
C LEU A 323 -1.42 21.32 5.47
N LEU A 324 -0.59 20.43 6.03
CA LEU A 324 -0.90 19.01 6.21
C LEU A 324 -2.13 18.85 7.09
N GLU A 325 -2.19 19.50 8.26
CA GLU A 325 -3.35 19.50 9.15
C GLU A 325 -4.62 20.01 8.44
N THR A 326 -4.51 21.10 7.66
CA THR A 326 -5.61 21.65 6.87
C THR A 326 -6.07 20.67 5.79
N TRP A 327 -5.13 20.03 5.11
CA TRP A 327 -5.44 19.01 4.11
C TRP A 327 -6.07 17.78 4.73
N TYR A 328 -5.60 17.29 5.87
CA TYR A 328 -6.21 16.16 6.57
C TYR A 328 -7.65 16.44 7.01
N LYS A 329 -7.93 17.66 7.48
CA LYS A 329 -9.32 18.10 7.75
C LYS A 329 -10.18 18.04 6.48
N ARG A 330 -9.63 18.45 5.33
CA ARG A 330 -10.32 18.37 4.02
C ARG A 330 -10.42 16.93 3.50
N LEU A 331 -9.45 16.07 3.75
CA LEU A 331 -9.51 14.64 3.41
C LEU A 331 -10.66 13.96 4.12
N ASN A 332 -10.95 14.28 5.38
CA ASN A 332 -12.10 13.70 6.07
C ASN A 332 -13.41 13.95 5.31
N PHE A 333 -13.59 15.17 4.79
CA PHE A 333 -14.75 15.52 3.96
C PHE A 333 -14.81 14.73 2.65
N MET A 334 -13.67 14.44 2.02
CA MET A 334 -13.63 13.82 0.69
C MET A 334 -13.48 12.29 0.70
N PHE A 335 -12.87 11.72 1.75
CA PHE A 335 -12.53 10.29 1.91
C PHE A 335 -13.29 9.60 3.04
N ASN A 336 -14.05 10.35 3.85
CA ASN A 336 -14.64 9.85 5.09
C ASN A 336 -13.59 9.12 5.95
N THR A 337 -12.39 9.72 6.10
CA THR A 337 -11.28 9.09 6.83
C THR A 337 -11.67 8.77 8.27
N ALA A 338 -12.48 9.61 8.93
CA ALA A 338 -13.02 9.34 10.25
C ALA A 338 -13.93 8.09 10.26
N GLY A 339 -14.76 7.90 9.24
CA GLY A 339 -15.59 6.70 9.11
C GLY A 339 -14.77 5.43 8.84
N GLN A 340 -13.74 5.53 8.00
CA GLN A 340 -12.80 4.43 7.75
C GLN A 340 -12.02 4.07 9.02
N ASP A 341 -11.50 5.06 9.73
CA ASP A 341 -10.79 4.87 10.99
C ASP A 341 -11.70 4.27 12.07
N PHE A 342 -12.92 4.78 12.21
CA PHE A 342 -13.91 4.23 13.13
C PHE A 342 -14.21 2.75 12.80
N PHE A 343 -14.39 2.42 11.52
CA PHE A 343 -14.56 1.04 11.07
C PHE A 343 -13.35 0.16 11.43
N LYS A 344 -12.14 0.58 11.06
CA LYS A 344 -10.89 -0.16 11.33
C LYS A 344 -10.64 -0.31 12.84
N SER A 345 -10.99 0.68 13.65
CA SER A 345 -10.86 0.64 15.12
C SER A 345 -11.71 -0.46 15.78
N ARG A 346 -12.79 -0.92 15.13
CA ARG A 346 -13.63 -2.02 15.64
C ARG A 346 -12.88 -3.35 15.72
N PHE A 347 -11.77 -3.48 14.99
CA PHE A 347 -10.90 -4.65 14.99
C PHE A 347 -9.78 -4.55 16.04
N ARG A 348 -9.73 -3.46 16.82
CA ARG A 348 -8.74 -3.23 17.89
C ARG A 348 -7.28 -3.35 17.42
N PRO A 349 -6.88 -2.62 16.36
CA PRO A 349 -5.51 -2.63 15.87
C PRO A 349 -4.53 -1.93 16.80
N GLN A 350 -3.26 -2.30 16.68
CA GLN A 350 -2.13 -1.47 17.07
C GLN A 350 -1.84 -0.49 15.93
N TYR A 351 -1.63 0.79 16.27
CA TYR A 351 -1.38 1.82 15.27
C TYR A 351 0.13 2.06 15.14
N GLN A 352 0.67 1.91 13.93
CA GLN A 352 2.07 2.17 13.61
C GLN A 352 2.19 3.45 12.79
N ASN A 353 3.16 4.32 13.09
CA ASN A 353 3.30 5.57 12.35
C ASN A 353 3.80 5.31 10.93
N ARG A 354 3.32 6.11 9.99
CA ARG A 354 3.81 6.18 8.61
C ARG A 354 4.20 7.60 8.29
N SER A 355 5.39 7.77 7.72
CA SER A 355 5.95 9.08 7.43
C SER A 355 6.24 9.28 5.94
N ILE A 356 6.33 10.55 5.55
CA ILE A 356 6.84 10.99 4.26
C ILE A 356 8.21 11.63 4.47
N CYS A 357 9.22 11.14 3.75
CA CYS A 357 10.58 11.67 3.77
C CYS A 357 10.87 12.42 2.46
N VAL A 358 11.27 13.68 2.54
CA VAL A 358 11.49 14.55 1.36
C VAL A 358 12.90 15.13 1.35
N TYR A 359 13.55 15.11 0.18
CA TYR A 359 14.84 15.74 -0.04
C TYR A 359 14.85 16.58 -1.33
N PRO A 360 15.52 17.74 -1.39
CA PRO A 360 16.30 18.36 -0.30
C PRO A 360 15.47 19.02 0.80
N GLN A 361 14.24 19.43 0.50
CA GLN A 361 13.37 20.08 1.47
C GLN A 361 11.90 19.96 1.09
N ASN A 362 11.02 20.06 2.09
CA ASN A 362 9.58 20.19 1.86
C ASN A 362 9.27 21.57 1.31
N THR A 363 8.44 21.63 0.27
CA THR A 363 7.93 22.88 -0.30
C THR A 363 6.44 22.76 -0.57
N LEU A 364 5.76 23.89 -0.77
CA LEU A 364 4.37 23.88 -1.26
C LEU A 364 4.25 23.14 -2.61
N GLY A 365 5.30 23.22 -3.43
CA GLY A 365 5.38 22.49 -4.70
C GLY A 365 5.42 20.97 -4.50
N SER A 366 6.23 20.46 -3.57
CA SER A 366 6.30 19.01 -3.30
C SER A 366 4.99 18.47 -2.75
N PHE A 367 4.32 19.25 -1.88
CA PHE A 367 3.00 18.90 -1.37
C PHE A 367 1.93 18.91 -2.47
N SER A 368 1.86 19.99 -3.28
CA SER A 368 0.92 20.07 -4.41
C SER A 368 1.13 18.94 -5.41
N SER A 369 2.40 18.61 -5.70
CA SER A 369 2.78 17.50 -6.56
C SER A 369 2.32 16.14 -6.01
N PHE A 370 2.46 15.91 -4.70
CA PHE A 370 1.95 14.71 -4.05
C PHE A 370 0.43 14.59 -4.23
N LEU A 371 -0.33 15.68 -3.99
CA LEU A 371 -1.79 15.68 -4.20
C LEU A 371 -2.20 15.43 -5.65
N LYS A 372 -1.44 16.01 -6.59
CA LYS A 372 -1.66 15.82 -8.02
C LYS A 372 -1.40 14.37 -8.43
N THR A 373 -0.28 13.80 -7.99
CA THR A 373 0.11 12.41 -8.26
C THR A 373 -0.90 11.42 -7.67
N ALA A 374 -1.37 11.68 -6.44
CA ALA A 374 -2.40 10.87 -5.80
C ALA A 374 -3.76 10.94 -6.51
N GLY A 375 -3.98 11.92 -7.40
CA GLY A 375 -5.26 12.15 -8.07
C GLY A 375 -6.25 12.96 -7.24
N ALA A 376 -5.86 13.42 -6.04
CA ALA A 376 -6.70 14.17 -5.12
C ALA A 376 -7.15 15.55 -5.67
N LEU A 377 -6.51 16.06 -6.73
CA LEU A 377 -6.90 17.31 -7.40
C LEU A 377 -7.96 17.14 -8.50
N ARG A 378 -8.46 15.93 -8.74
CA ARG A 378 -9.45 15.64 -9.79
C ARG A 378 -10.73 15.02 -9.22
N PRO A 379 -11.49 15.74 -8.37
CA PRO A 379 -12.76 15.25 -7.86
C PRO A 379 -13.82 15.17 -8.97
N ASN A 380 -14.78 14.27 -8.81
CA ASN A 380 -15.99 14.26 -9.60
C ASN A 380 -16.91 15.39 -9.12
N LEU A 381 -16.98 16.49 -9.89
CA LEU A 381 -17.70 17.70 -9.51
C LEU A 381 -19.19 17.46 -9.21
N ARG A 382 -19.84 16.57 -9.97
CA ARG A 382 -21.25 16.21 -9.75
C ARG A 382 -21.45 15.55 -8.39
N ASN A 383 -20.57 14.62 -8.03
CA ASN A 383 -20.64 13.93 -6.74
C ASN A 383 -20.26 14.88 -5.59
N LEU A 384 -19.25 15.72 -5.77
CA LEU A 384 -18.85 16.73 -4.80
C LEU A 384 -20.00 17.68 -4.44
N VAL A 385 -20.69 18.23 -5.45
CA VAL A 385 -21.86 19.10 -5.25
C VAL A 385 -22.98 18.34 -4.53
N ARG A 386 -23.25 17.08 -4.91
CA ARG A 386 -24.27 16.25 -4.26
C ARG A 386 -23.96 16.03 -2.76
N HIS A 387 -22.70 15.79 -2.42
CA HIS A 387 -22.24 15.61 -1.03
C HIS A 387 -22.31 16.92 -0.23
N LEU A 388 -21.96 18.07 -0.83
CA LEU A 388 -22.11 19.39 -0.20
C LEU A 388 -23.59 19.71 0.10
N VAL A 389 -24.49 19.44 -0.85
CA VAL A 389 -25.94 19.67 -0.67
C VAL A 389 -26.53 18.73 0.39
N ARG A 390 -26.09 17.46 0.45
CA ARG A 390 -26.52 16.50 1.49
C ARG A 390 -25.96 16.85 2.87
N GLY A 391 -24.69 17.29 2.95
CA GLY A 391 -24.06 17.74 4.19
C GLY A 391 -24.71 19.00 4.75
N GLY A 392 -25.10 19.95 3.90
CA GLY A 392 -25.84 21.15 4.31
C GLY A 392 -27.23 20.85 4.90
N LYS A 393 -27.89 19.78 4.45
CA LYS A 393 -29.18 19.34 5.01
C LYS A 393 -29.06 18.64 6.37
N HIS A 394 -27.91 18.08 6.72
CA HIS A 394 -27.69 17.52 8.07
C HIS A 394 -27.24 18.59 9.08
N SER A 395 -26.67 19.71 8.63
CA SER A 395 -26.32 20.83 9.51
C SER A 395 -27.50 21.74 9.87
N ALA A 396 -28.62 21.66 9.14
CA ALA A 396 -29.82 22.48 9.37
C ALA A 396 -30.87 21.82 10.30
N HIS A 397 -30.56 20.65 10.88
CA HIS A 397 -31.43 19.95 11.83
C HIS A 397 -30.76 19.71 13.20
N HIS A 398 -29.66 20.41 13.47
CA HIS A 398 -28.98 20.43 14.76
C HIS A 398 -28.68 21.88 15.20
N ASP A 399 -29.71 22.73 15.14
CA ASP A 399 -29.83 23.93 15.96
C ASP A 399 -31.04 23.78 16.89
#